data_AF-A0A0M8SWT2-F1
#
_entry.id   AF-A0A0M8SWT2-F1
#
_cell.length_a   1.000
_cell.length_b   1.000
_cell.length_c   1.000
_cell.angle_alpha   90.00
_cell.angle_beta   90.00
_cell.angle_gamma   90.00
#
_symmetry.space_group_name_H-M   'P 1'
#
loop_
_entity.id
_entity.type
_entity.pdbx_description
1 polymer ?
#
loop_
_entity_poly.entity_id
_entity_poly.type
_entity_poly.pdbx_seq_one_letter_code
_entity_poly.pdbx_strand_id
1 'polypeptide(L)'
;APLPPAPRPPPPLPPDHPPRRPFADSLGTDPGPALRAFHAELLRPPPEPTAPPEPSEAPRGNLRPRLTSFVGREPDLEALHGDLSRHRLVTLIGPGGSGKTRLAEHAAADHPEPGWLVELARLDHPAAVPGAV
;
A
#
# COMPACT_ATOMS: atom_id res chain seq x y z
N ALA A 1 -31.53 -74.99 37.34
CA ALA A 1 -30.47 -73.98 37.59
C ALA A 1 -30.82 -72.72 36.79
N PRO A 2 -30.82 -71.52 37.39
CA PRO A 2 -31.18 -70.28 36.71
C PRO A 2 -30.07 -69.82 35.74
N LEU A 3 -30.49 -69.26 34.60
CA LEU A 3 -29.68 -68.75 33.49
C LEU A 3 -28.79 -67.57 33.94
N PRO A 4 -27.51 -67.47 33.52
CA PRO A 4 -26.64 -66.35 33.91
C PRO A 4 -27.13 -65.02 33.30
N PRO A 5 -27.00 -63.89 34.03
CA PRO A 5 -27.40 -62.57 33.54
C PRO A 5 -26.53 -62.12 32.37
N ALA A 6 -27.16 -61.44 31.41
CA ALA A 6 -26.50 -60.90 30.22
C ALA A 6 -25.36 -59.91 30.58
N PRO A 7 -24.27 -59.88 29.80
CA PRO A 7 -23.16 -58.98 30.06
C PRO A 7 -23.57 -57.51 29.89
N ARG A 8 -23.05 -56.66 30.77
CA ARG A 8 -23.26 -55.21 30.76
C ARG A 8 -22.72 -54.59 29.45
N PRO A 9 -23.41 -53.62 28.85
CA PRO A 9 -22.86 -52.89 27.71
C PRO A 9 -21.59 -52.11 28.12
N PRO A 10 -20.63 -51.94 27.20
CA PRO A 10 -19.41 -51.19 27.46
C PRO A 10 -19.74 -49.70 27.71
N PRO A 11 -18.91 -49.00 28.51
CA PRO A 11 -19.08 -47.57 28.73
C PRO A 11 -18.91 -46.79 27.41
N PRO A 12 -19.58 -45.63 27.26
CA PRO A 12 -19.46 -44.81 26.06
C PRO A 12 -18.02 -44.31 25.88
N LEU A 13 -17.55 -44.30 24.63
CA LEU A 13 -16.24 -43.73 24.28
C LEU A 13 -16.23 -42.21 24.62
N PRO A 14 -15.15 -41.68 25.18
CA PRO A 14 -14.99 -40.23 25.31
C PRO A 14 -14.94 -39.58 23.92
N PRO A 15 -15.35 -38.31 23.78
CA PRO A 15 -15.32 -37.62 22.48
C PRO A 15 -13.88 -37.48 21.96
N ASP A 16 -13.66 -37.92 20.71
CA ASP A 16 -12.33 -38.06 20.07
C ASP A 16 -11.66 -36.75 19.60
N HIS A 17 -12.13 -35.56 20.01
CA HIS A 17 -11.33 -34.36 19.75
C HIS A 17 -11.45 -33.29 20.84
N PRO A 18 -10.32 -32.70 21.27
CA PRO A 18 -10.35 -31.54 22.15
C PRO A 18 -10.98 -30.35 21.42
N PRO A 19 -11.63 -29.42 22.16
CA PRO A 19 -12.16 -28.20 21.58
C PRO A 19 -11.03 -27.45 20.87
N ARG A 20 -11.25 -27.04 19.61
CA ARG A 20 -10.26 -26.26 18.85
C ARG A 20 -9.99 -24.96 19.59
N ARG A 21 -8.73 -24.73 19.98
CA ARG A 21 -8.30 -23.42 20.50
C ARG A 21 -8.51 -22.34 19.43
N PRO A 22 -8.84 -21.10 19.82
CA PRO A 22 -8.96 -20.01 18.87
C PRO A 22 -7.66 -19.83 18.07
N PHE A 23 -7.82 -19.62 16.77
CA PHE A 23 -6.75 -19.64 15.76
C PHE A 23 -5.59 -18.66 16.05
N ALA A 24 -5.88 -17.58 16.78
CA ALA A 24 -4.89 -16.57 17.19
C ALA A 24 -3.80 -17.14 18.10
N ASP A 25 -4.16 -18.04 19.03
CA ASP A 25 -3.22 -18.65 19.97
C ASP A 25 -2.29 -19.66 19.28
N SER A 26 -2.74 -20.24 18.17
CA SER A 26 -1.97 -21.23 17.42
C SER A 26 -0.96 -20.63 16.45
N LEU A 27 -1.15 -19.37 16.02
CA LEU A 27 -0.30 -18.71 15.02
C LEU A 27 0.43 -17.47 15.55
N GLY A 28 0.16 -17.03 16.79
CA GLY A 28 0.79 -15.83 17.35
C GLY A 28 0.45 -14.55 16.59
N THR A 29 -0.71 -14.51 15.92
CA THR A 29 -1.11 -13.44 15.01
C THR A 29 -1.74 -12.23 15.72
N ASP A 30 -1.87 -12.29 17.04
CA ASP A 30 -2.43 -11.20 17.82
C ASP A 30 -1.36 -10.11 18.07
N PRO A 31 -1.61 -8.83 17.70
CA PRO A 31 -0.68 -7.75 17.98
C PRO A 31 -0.39 -7.64 19.49
N GLY A 32 0.90 -7.55 19.85
CA GLY A 32 1.33 -7.35 21.23
C GLY A 32 0.80 -6.03 21.84
N PRO A 33 0.88 -5.88 23.18
CA PRO A 33 0.28 -4.76 23.90
C PRO A 33 0.78 -3.38 23.43
N ALA A 34 2.05 -3.27 23.04
CA ALA A 34 2.62 -2.03 22.51
C ALA A 34 1.96 -1.59 21.19
N LEU A 35 1.75 -2.53 20.25
CA LEU A 35 1.14 -2.24 18.96
C LEU A 35 -0.35 -1.91 19.10
N ARG A 36 -1.04 -2.57 20.04
CA ARG A 36 -2.43 -2.25 20.40
C ARG A 36 -2.58 -0.86 20.99
N ALA A 37 -1.65 -0.46 21.88
CA ALA A 37 -1.63 0.88 22.46
C ALA A 37 -1.42 1.96 21.38
N PHE A 38 -0.49 1.73 20.45
CA PHE A 38 -0.25 2.63 19.32
C PHE A 38 -1.46 2.72 18.38
N HIS A 39 -2.11 1.60 18.06
CA HIS A 39 -3.32 1.60 17.26
C HIS A 39 -4.46 2.38 17.96
N ALA A 40 -4.62 2.24 19.27
CA ALA A 40 -5.58 3.02 20.03
C ALA A 40 -5.28 4.53 20.02
N GLU A 41 -4.00 4.91 19.97
CA GLU A 41 -3.59 6.30 19.79
C GLU A 41 -3.95 6.83 18.39
N LEU A 42 -3.70 6.06 17.33
CA LEU A 42 -4.05 6.44 15.96
C LEU A 42 -5.57 6.59 15.73
N LEU A 43 -6.39 5.81 16.44
CA LEU A 43 -7.85 5.92 16.38
C LEU A 43 -8.41 7.12 17.15
N ARG A 44 -7.58 7.83 17.93
CA ARG A 44 -8.04 9.02 18.64
C ARG A 44 -8.44 10.07 17.59
N PRO A 45 -9.69 10.59 17.62
CA PRO A 45 -10.09 11.63 16.68
C PRO A 45 -9.16 12.83 16.84
N PRO A 46 -8.67 13.42 15.73
CA PRO A 46 -7.83 14.60 15.81
C PRO A 46 -8.63 15.74 16.48
N PRO A 47 -7.95 16.65 17.20
CA PRO A 47 -8.61 17.83 17.73
C PRO A 47 -9.28 18.60 16.58
N GLU A 48 -10.49 19.09 16.82
CA GLU A 48 -11.20 19.89 15.83
C GLU A 48 -10.36 21.13 15.45
N PRO A 49 -10.16 21.39 14.15
CA PRO A 49 -9.38 22.54 13.71
C PRO A 49 -10.04 23.83 14.22
N THR A 50 -9.33 24.55 15.08
CA THR A 50 -9.82 25.71 15.82
C THR A 50 -9.84 27.01 14.98
N ALA A 51 -9.41 26.93 13.72
CA ALA A 51 -9.42 28.02 12.77
C ALA A 51 -9.72 27.50 11.35
N PRO A 52 -10.35 28.30 10.48
CA PRO A 52 -10.44 28.00 9.06
C PRO A 52 -9.02 27.79 8.51
N PRO A 53 -8.78 26.77 7.67
CA PRO A 53 -7.50 26.64 7.00
C PRO A 53 -7.27 27.92 6.20
N GLU A 54 -6.16 28.61 6.48
CA GLU A 54 -5.72 29.68 5.59
C GLU A 54 -5.58 29.09 4.17
N PRO A 55 -5.93 29.84 3.12
CA PRO A 55 -5.81 29.37 1.76
C PRO A 55 -4.35 29.00 1.49
N SER A 56 -4.05 27.71 1.63
CA SER A 56 -2.78 27.12 1.24
C SER A 56 -2.58 27.47 -0.22
N GLU A 57 -1.42 28.05 -0.55
CA GLU A 57 -1.01 28.28 -1.94
C GLU A 57 -1.36 27.05 -2.77
N ALA A 58 -2.07 27.26 -3.88
CA ALA A 58 -2.52 26.17 -4.74
C ALA A 58 -1.31 25.25 -5.04
N PRO A 59 -1.48 23.92 -4.99
CA PRO A 59 -0.37 23.00 -5.21
C PRO A 59 0.37 23.35 -6.50
N ARG A 60 1.66 23.68 -6.37
CA ARG A 60 2.54 23.88 -7.52
C ARG A 60 2.83 22.48 -8.10
N GLY A 61 1.98 21.98 -9.00
CA GLY A 61 2.12 20.68 -9.68
C GLY A 61 0.91 19.74 -9.54
N ASN A 62 0.93 18.59 -10.23
CA ASN A 62 -0.13 17.56 -10.20
C ASN A 62 0.36 16.15 -9.84
N LEU A 63 1.57 16.02 -9.29
CA LEU A 63 2.11 14.75 -8.84
C LEU A 63 1.27 14.21 -7.67
N ARG A 64 0.88 12.93 -7.73
CA ARG A 64 0.08 12.31 -6.67
C ARG A 64 0.93 12.14 -5.40
N PRO A 65 0.38 12.45 -4.21
CA PRO A 65 1.07 12.17 -2.95
C PRO A 65 1.32 10.65 -2.81
N ARG A 66 2.52 10.30 -2.37
CA ARG A 66 2.95 8.90 -2.25
C ARG A 66 2.37 8.26 -1.00
N LEU A 67 1.59 7.19 -1.17
CA LEU A 67 1.03 6.40 -0.07
C LEU A 67 1.99 5.30 0.44
N THR A 68 3.08 5.04 -0.28
CA THR A 68 4.02 3.94 0.01
C THR A 68 5.45 4.40 -0.20
N SER A 69 6.39 3.82 0.56
CA SER A 69 7.83 4.12 0.42
C SER A 69 8.37 3.70 -0.95
N PHE A 70 9.42 4.38 -1.41
CA PHE A 70 10.22 4.00 -2.57
C PHE A 70 11.53 3.42 -2.03
N VAL A 71 11.87 2.18 -2.43
CA VAL A 71 12.95 1.41 -1.78
C VAL A 71 13.82 0.76 -2.83
N GLY A 72 15.14 0.85 -2.67
CA GLY A 72 16.12 0.05 -3.40
C GLY A 72 16.36 0.50 -4.84
N ARG A 73 16.09 1.78 -5.13
CA ARG A 73 16.17 2.39 -6.47
C ARG A 73 17.00 3.69 -6.45
N GLU A 74 17.77 3.90 -5.40
CA GLU A 74 18.60 5.08 -5.19
C GLU A 74 19.63 5.28 -6.32
N PRO A 75 20.33 4.23 -6.82
CA PRO A 75 21.25 4.39 -7.95
C PRO A 75 20.55 4.78 -9.26
N ASP A 76 19.34 4.25 -9.51
CA ASP A 76 18.57 4.56 -10.71
C ASP A 76 18.09 6.02 -10.69
N LEU A 77 17.75 6.54 -9.51
CA LEU A 77 17.39 7.94 -9.32
C LEU A 77 18.57 8.87 -9.57
N GLU A 78 19.72 8.58 -8.98
CA GLU A 78 20.93 9.38 -9.15
C GLU A 78 21.35 9.46 -10.62
N ALA A 79 21.27 8.34 -11.34
CA ALA A 79 21.50 8.31 -12.77
C ALA A 79 20.49 9.19 -13.54
N LEU A 80 19.20 9.07 -13.23
CA LEU A 80 18.15 9.86 -13.87
C LEU A 80 18.30 11.37 -13.60
N HIS A 81 18.63 11.78 -12.37
CA HIS A 81 18.92 13.18 -12.05
C HIS A 81 20.15 13.69 -12.81
N GLY A 82 21.19 12.87 -12.90
CA GLY A 82 22.37 13.16 -13.71
C GLY A 82 22.04 13.39 -15.18
N ASP A 83 21.21 12.53 -15.77
CA ASP A 83 20.78 12.67 -17.17
C ASP A 83 19.91 13.90 -17.39
N LEU A 84 18.95 14.18 -16.50
CA LEU A 84 18.09 15.37 -16.58
C LEU A 84 18.88 16.68 -16.44
N SER A 85 20.00 16.68 -15.72
CA SER A 85 20.89 17.84 -15.65
C SER A 85 21.60 18.15 -16.98
N ARG A 86 21.75 17.14 -17.85
CA ARG A 86 22.48 17.23 -19.12
C ARG A 86 21.54 17.29 -20.32
N HIS A 87 20.32 16.79 -20.18
CA HIS A 87 19.40 16.53 -21.28
C HIS A 87 18.01 17.07 -20.96
N ARG A 88 17.38 17.72 -21.95
CA ARG A 88 16.03 18.27 -21.79
C ARG A 88 14.92 17.22 -21.85
N LEU A 89 15.24 16.01 -22.33
CA LEU A 89 14.34 14.88 -22.46
C LEU A 89 15.10 13.60 -22.18
N VAL A 90 14.58 12.80 -21.25
CA VAL A 90 15.11 11.48 -20.91
C VAL A 90 13.97 10.48 -21.06
N THR A 91 14.22 9.37 -21.77
CA THR A 91 13.23 8.32 -22.00
C THR A 91 13.60 7.08 -21.20
N LEU A 92 12.75 6.70 -20.26
CA LEU A 92 12.90 5.45 -19.51
C LEU A 92 12.32 4.28 -20.32
N ILE A 93 13.17 3.31 -20.66
CA ILE A 93 12.78 2.08 -21.36
C ILE A 93 12.96 0.86 -20.47
N GLY A 94 12.13 -0.17 -20.67
CA GLY A 94 12.23 -1.41 -19.91
C GLY A 94 10.92 -2.20 -19.89
N PRO A 95 10.92 -3.43 -19.34
CA PRO A 95 9.75 -4.31 -19.34
C PRO A 95 8.54 -3.71 -18.61
N GLY A 96 7.33 -4.16 -18.97
CA GLY A 96 6.11 -3.77 -18.28
C GLY A 96 6.20 -4.07 -16.77
N GLY A 97 5.67 -3.18 -15.94
CA GLY A 97 5.70 -3.36 -14.48
C GLY A 97 7.05 -3.11 -13.79
N SER A 98 8.11 -2.73 -14.52
CA SER A 98 9.43 -2.47 -13.92
C SER A 98 9.53 -1.20 -13.05
N GLY A 99 8.44 -0.45 -12.90
CA GLY A 99 8.39 0.74 -12.06
C GLY A 99 8.92 2.04 -12.68
N LYS A 100 9.08 2.12 -14.01
CA LYS A 100 9.58 3.34 -14.70
C LYS A 100 8.76 4.59 -14.40
N THR A 101 7.43 4.48 -14.45
CA THR A 101 6.54 5.60 -14.09
C THR A 101 6.77 6.04 -12.65
N ARG A 102 6.89 5.07 -11.73
CA ARG A 102 7.14 5.35 -10.31
C ARG A 102 8.51 5.98 -10.06
N LEU A 103 9.52 5.60 -10.84
CA LEU A 103 10.86 6.20 -10.82
C LEU A 103 10.81 7.65 -11.33
N ALA A 104 10.18 7.89 -12.49
CA ALA A 104 10.04 9.23 -13.06
C ALA A 104 9.28 10.19 -12.14
N GLU A 105 8.16 9.74 -11.57
CA GLU A 105 7.42 10.53 -10.58
C GLU A 105 8.25 10.82 -9.34
N HIS A 106 9.20 9.95 -8.96
CA HIS A 106 10.02 10.15 -7.75
C HIS A 106 11.11 11.16 -8.01
N ALA A 107 11.81 11.01 -9.14
CA ALA A 107 12.77 12.00 -9.59
C ALA A 107 12.14 13.40 -9.75
N ALA A 108 10.89 13.47 -10.24
CA ALA A 108 10.15 14.73 -10.37
C ALA A 108 9.69 15.32 -9.02
N ALA A 109 9.31 14.48 -8.06
CA ALA A 109 8.90 14.92 -6.72
C ALA A 109 10.08 15.44 -5.88
N ASP A 110 11.28 14.88 -6.08
CA ASP A 110 12.51 15.31 -5.42
C ASP A 110 13.15 16.54 -6.08
N HIS A 111 12.60 16.98 -7.22
CA HIS A 111 13.11 18.15 -7.93
C HIS A 111 12.69 19.45 -7.22
N PRO A 112 13.56 20.48 -7.15
CA PRO A 112 13.23 21.75 -6.47
C PRO A 112 12.04 22.49 -7.11
N GLU A 113 11.90 22.35 -8.42
CA GLU A 113 10.81 22.93 -9.21
C GLU A 113 9.60 22.00 -9.27
N PRO A 114 8.38 22.56 -9.29
CA PRO A 114 7.15 21.77 -9.34
C PRO A 114 7.07 20.89 -10.59
N GLY A 115 6.85 19.59 -10.39
CA GLY A 115 6.68 18.61 -11.46
C GLY A 115 5.24 18.51 -11.98
N TRP A 116 5.12 18.20 -13.27
CA TRP A 116 3.85 17.84 -13.91
C TRP A 116 3.92 16.45 -14.54
N LEU A 117 2.93 15.62 -14.21
CA LEU A 117 2.63 14.39 -14.92
C LEU A 117 1.65 14.70 -16.05
N VAL A 118 2.05 14.38 -17.28
CA VAL A 118 1.22 14.50 -18.48
C VAL A 118 1.05 13.11 -19.06
N GLU A 119 -0.18 12.58 -19.00
CA GLU A 119 -0.51 11.32 -19.66
C GLU A 119 -0.77 11.59 -21.14
N LEU A 120 -0.06 10.86 -22.01
CA LEU A 120 -0.23 10.97 -23.44
C LEU A 120 -1.27 9.95 -23.90
N ALA A 121 -2.37 10.44 -24.47
CA ALA A 121 -3.34 9.62 -25.18
C ALA A 121 -2.98 9.55 -26.66
N ARG A 122 -3.18 8.38 -27.28
CA ARG A 122 -3.06 8.24 -28.73
C ARG A 122 -4.22 8.98 -29.39
N LEU A 123 -3.91 9.76 -30.42
CA LEU A 123 -4.90 10.33 -31.33
C LEU A 123 -4.81 9.60 -32.66
N ASP A 124 -5.97 9.24 -33.22
CA ASP A 124 -6.05 8.59 -34.53
C ASP A 124 -6.04 9.59 -35.69
N HIS A 125 -6.33 10.87 -35.42
CA HIS A 125 -6.31 11.93 -36.42
C HIS A 125 -5.83 13.28 -35.83
N PRO A 126 -5.00 14.07 -36.56
CA PRO A 126 -4.48 15.35 -36.07
C PRO A 126 -5.56 16.38 -35.73
N ALA A 127 -6.71 16.35 -36.42
CA ALA A 127 -7.81 17.28 -36.14
C ALA A 127 -8.48 17.06 -34.78
N ALA A 128 -8.16 15.98 -34.05
CA ALA A 128 -8.68 15.70 -32.72
C ALA A 128 -7.98 16.49 -31.60
N VAL A 129 -6.85 17.14 -31.87
CA VAL A 129 -6.05 17.87 -30.86
C VAL A 129 -6.85 18.97 -30.12
N PRO A 130 -7.64 19.83 -30.80
CA PRO A 130 -8.37 20.90 -30.10
C PRO A 130 -9.41 20.41 -29.08
N GLY A 131 -9.89 19.17 -29.20
CA GLY A 131 -10.81 18.55 -28.23
C GLY A 131 -10.14 17.70 -27.16
N ALA A 132 -8.81 17.62 -27.15
CA ALA A 132 -8.03 16.72 -26.31
C ALA A 132 -7.20 17.43 -25.22
N VAL A 133 -7.29 18.77 -25.12
CA VAL A 133 -6.53 19.61 -24.17
C VAL A 133 -7.47 20.35 -23.23
#